data_AF-A0A7Y6IE06-F1
#
_entry.id   AF-A0A7Y6IE06-F1
#
_cell.length_a   1.000
_cell.length_b   1.000
_cell.length_c   1.000
_cell.angle_alpha   90.00
_cell.angle_beta   90.00
_cell.angle_gamma   90.00
#
_symmetry.space_group_name_H-M   'P 1'
#
loop_
_entity.id
_entity.type
_entity.pdbx_description
1 polymer ?
#
loop_
_entity_poly.entity_id
_entity_poly.type
_entity_poly.pdbx_seq_one_letter_code
_entity_poly.pdbx_strand_id
1 'polypeptide(L)'
;MRHDVRESAPDGLRAAWAAPGHRPPTGPAGWAASGGGDPGRPVAAPDWFDGPARPPRLADCRPYGAAGGLARPDPQVEHDLRRAVPPGTRFPDPRGTWVRLINGGGPADDPFRASNAADCALAVLSTWHGEPAAAAPRHPEYDRLGRPVLTGETGGAARIERWVGHRFQYAGHGRHAYPLVARRLIEAGHGAAAIIVVRWPGGGSHAWNAVNFGGEVIWIDAQRGHMAVDPPYTTVTGVFCVIVDRYGRPR
;
A
#
# COMPACT_ATOMS: atom_id res chain seq x y z
N MET A 1 36.50 -30.74 -30.02
CA MET A 1 35.59 -29.67 -30.49
C MET A 1 35.13 -28.90 -29.26
N ARG A 2 35.92 -28.01 -28.66
CA ARG A 2 36.02 -26.57 -28.96
C ARG A 2 34.82 -26.00 -29.72
N HIS A 3 34.00 -25.21 -29.03
CA HIS A 3 33.71 -23.83 -29.42
C HIS A 3 33.31 -23.05 -28.16
N ASP A 4 34.28 -22.25 -27.71
CA ASP A 4 34.17 -21.19 -26.71
C ASP A 4 34.07 -19.91 -27.53
N VAL A 5 33.02 -19.11 -27.37
CA VAL A 5 32.90 -17.78 -27.99
C VAL A 5 32.59 -16.77 -26.90
N ARG A 6 33.62 -15.97 -26.62
CA ARG A 6 33.54 -14.69 -25.91
C ARG A 6 32.99 -13.63 -26.87
N GLU A 7 32.04 -12.83 -26.40
CA GLU A 7 31.75 -11.48 -26.90
C GLU A 7 31.18 -10.70 -25.69
N SER A 8 31.98 -9.91 -24.98
CA SER A 8 32.31 -8.50 -25.27
C SER A 8 31.12 -7.57 -25.01
N ALA A 9 31.07 -7.03 -23.77
CA ALA A 9 30.25 -5.90 -23.40
C ALA A 9 30.95 -4.58 -23.80
N PRO A 10 30.23 -3.54 -24.25
CA PRO A 10 30.83 -2.23 -24.45
C PRO A 10 30.81 -1.39 -23.16
N ASP A 11 32.01 -0.93 -22.77
CA ASP A 11 32.25 0.18 -21.86
C ASP A 11 31.80 1.51 -22.48
N GLY A 12 31.21 2.40 -21.68
CA GLY A 12 31.10 3.82 -22.04
C GLY A 12 29.99 4.58 -21.34
N LEU A 13 30.23 5.07 -20.10
CA LEU A 13 30.36 6.51 -19.79
C LEU A 13 30.50 6.68 -18.26
N ARG A 14 31.65 7.18 -17.81
CA ARG A 14 31.88 7.69 -16.45
C ARG A 14 31.85 9.22 -16.46
N ALA A 15 31.47 9.77 -15.31
CA ALA A 15 31.59 11.17 -14.83
C ALA A 15 30.51 12.13 -15.38
N ALA A 16 29.98 13.10 -14.64
CA ALA A 16 30.45 13.78 -13.44
C ALA A 16 29.27 14.49 -12.74
N TRP A 17 29.24 14.52 -11.40
CA TRP A 17 28.87 15.71 -10.62
C TRP A 17 29.44 15.59 -9.21
N ALA A 18 30.54 16.28 -8.98
CA ALA A 18 31.07 16.60 -7.66
C ALA A 18 31.43 18.08 -7.63
N ALA A 19 30.91 18.81 -6.64
CA ALA A 19 31.44 20.06 -6.07
C ALA A 19 30.57 20.43 -4.85
N PRO A 20 31.03 21.30 -3.93
CA PRO A 20 32.22 21.15 -3.11
C PRO A 20 31.89 21.30 -1.60
N GLY A 21 32.84 20.87 -0.76
CA GLY A 21 32.72 20.86 0.70
C GLY A 21 32.63 22.25 1.34
N HIS A 22 31.74 22.37 2.33
CA HIS A 22 31.74 23.45 3.30
C HIS A 22 32.41 23.00 4.61
N ARG A 23 33.48 23.70 5.00
CA ARG A 23 34.03 23.68 6.37
C ARG A 23 33.19 24.60 7.27
N PRO A 24 33.04 24.28 8.57
CA PRO A 24 32.27 25.08 9.51
C PRO A 24 33.13 26.21 10.12
N PRO A 25 32.52 27.33 10.54
CA PRO A 25 33.16 28.26 11.47
C PRO A 25 32.84 27.91 12.94
N THR A 26 33.84 28.13 13.79
CA THR A 26 33.86 27.92 15.23
C THR A 26 33.48 29.19 16.03
N GLY A 27 32.45 29.06 16.90
CA GLY A 27 32.25 29.73 18.22
C GLY A 27 31.95 31.25 18.29
N PRO A 28 31.59 31.81 19.48
CA PRO A 28 30.76 31.25 20.58
C PRO A 28 29.65 32.22 21.09
N ALA A 29 28.90 31.76 22.12
CA ALA A 29 28.14 32.52 23.14
C ALA A 29 26.69 33.03 22.84
N GLY A 30 25.73 32.24 23.33
CA GLY A 30 24.64 32.59 24.28
C GLY A 30 23.88 33.91 24.19
N TRP A 31 22.55 33.82 24.08
CA TRP A 31 21.60 34.43 25.02
C TRP A 31 20.16 33.92 24.82
N ALA A 32 19.51 33.69 25.96
CA ALA A 32 18.09 33.72 26.32
C ALA A 32 16.97 33.29 25.36
N ALA A 33 16.10 32.45 25.92
CA ALA A 33 14.74 32.22 25.46
C ALA A 33 13.89 33.50 25.49
N SER A 34 13.12 33.71 24.43
CA SER A 34 11.90 34.50 24.47
C SER A 34 10.89 33.91 23.49
N GLY A 35 9.74 33.50 24.04
CA GLY A 35 8.61 32.99 23.29
C GLY A 35 8.07 34.04 22.32
N GLY A 36 7.94 33.63 21.07
CA GLY A 36 7.18 34.32 20.04
C GLY A 36 6.72 33.25 19.07
N GLY A 37 5.47 32.82 19.18
CA GLY A 37 4.85 31.95 18.19
C GLY A 37 4.82 32.67 16.85
N ASP A 38 5.52 32.10 15.87
CA ASP A 38 5.59 32.60 14.50
C ASP A 38 4.19 32.60 13.85
N PRO A 39 3.54 33.75 13.62
CA PRO A 39 2.23 33.83 13.03
C PRO A 39 2.39 33.78 11.50
N GLY A 40 2.79 32.63 10.97
CA GLY A 40 3.10 32.53 9.55
C GLY A 40 3.33 31.13 9.00
N ARG A 41 3.40 30.08 9.84
CA ARG A 41 3.54 28.73 9.31
C ARG A 41 2.24 28.34 8.60
N PRO A 42 2.25 28.07 7.28
CA PRO A 42 1.07 27.59 6.59
C PRO A 42 0.60 26.34 7.32
N VAL A 43 -0.65 26.35 7.80
CA VAL A 43 -1.29 25.13 8.29
C VAL A 43 -1.21 24.15 7.13
N ALA A 44 -0.50 23.03 7.31
CA ALA A 44 -0.37 22.02 6.27
C ALA A 44 -1.78 21.66 5.77
N ALA A 45 -1.97 21.66 4.45
CA ALA A 45 -3.27 21.33 3.88
C ALA A 45 -3.76 19.98 4.45
N PRO A 46 -5.05 19.86 4.80
CA PRO A 46 -5.58 18.64 5.41
C PRO A 46 -5.35 17.45 4.48
N ASP A 47 -4.94 16.31 5.05
CA ASP A 47 -4.77 15.07 4.32
C ASP A 47 -6.14 14.49 3.93
N TRP A 48 -6.17 13.48 3.05
CA TRP A 48 -7.42 12.89 2.58
C TRP A 48 -8.39 12.52 3.71
N PHE A 49 -7.87 11.95 4.80
CA PHE A 49 -8.69 11.49 5.94
C PHE A 49 -9.08 12.59 6.93
N ASP A 50 -8.55 13.81 6.77
CA ASP A 50 -8.94 15.00 7.53
C ASP A 50 -10.05 15.80 6.82
N GLY A 51 -10.20 15.58 5.51
CA GLY A 51 -11.14 16.32 4.67
C GLY A 51 -12.59 15.80 4.76
N PRO A 52 -13.58 16.62 4.36
CA PRO A 52 -14.99 16.23 4.34
C PRO A 52 -15.31 15.12 3.33
N ALA A 53 -14.46 14.94 2.31
CA ALA A 53 -14.57 13.90 1.30
C ALA A 53 -13.79 12.62 1.65
N ARG A 54 -13.41 12.44 2.93
CA ARG A 54 -12.74 11.24 3.40
C ARG A 54 -13.60 9.98 3.18
N PRO A 55 -12.98 8.80 3.04
CA PRO A 55 -13.73 7.55 3.03
C PRO A 55 -14.37 7.30 4.41
N PRO A 56 -15.49 6.56 4.46
CA PRO A 56 -16.01 6.07 5.73
C PRO A 56 -14.97 5.15 6.40
N ARG A 57 -15.01 5.04 7.73
CA ARG A 57 -14.12 4.10 8.43
C ARG A 57 -14.33 2.70 7.87
N LEU A 58 -13.24 1.98 7.66
CA LEU A 58 -13.28 0.68 6.99
C LEU A 58 -14.18 -0.33 7.73
N ALA A 59 -14.22 -0.27 9.05
CA ALA A 59 -15.08 -1.13 9.86
C ALA A 59 -16.59 -0.90 9.61
N ASP A 60 -17.00 0.29 9.18
CA ASP A 60 -18.42 0.66 9.05
C ASP A 60 -18.99 0.28 7.68
N CYS A 61 -18.14 -0.03 6.69
CA CYS A 61 -18.54 -0.30 5.32
C CYS A 61 -18.26 -1.74 4.84
N ARG A 62 -17.73 -2.59 5.72
CA ARG A 62 -17.47 -4.00 5.40
C ARG A 62 -18.79 -4.80 5.36
N PRO A 63 -18.97 -5.70 4.37
CA PRO A 63 -20.16 -6.55 4.28
C PRO A 63 -20.08 -7.70 5.30
N TYR A 64 -20.21 -7.40 6.59
CA TYR A 64 -20.08 -8.41 7.64
C TYR A 64 -21.23 -9.40 7.66
N GLY A 65 -20.91 -10.69 7.81
CA GLY A 65 -21.90 -11.76 8.02
C GLY A 65 -22.77 -12.09 6.80
N ALA A 66 -22.50 -11.47 5.65
CA ALA A 66 -23.19 -11.78 4.40
C ALA A 66 -22.48 -12.93 3.66
N ALA A 67 -23.26 -13.72 2.90
CA ALA A 67 -22.70 -14.69 1.95
C ALA A 67 -21.80 -13.97 0.94
N GLY A 68 -20.62 -14.52 0.69
CA GLY A 68 -19.63 -13.83 -0.12
C GLY A 68 -19.03 -12.58 0.55
N GLY A 69 -19.30 -12.32 1.84
CA GLY A 69 -18.86 -11.15 2.62
C GLY A 69 -17.70 -11.44 3.58
N LEU A 70 -17.57 -10.62 4.62
CA LEU A 70 -16.44 -10.69 5.56
C LEU A 70 -16.88 -11.12 6.95
N ALA A 71 -15.98 -11.74 7.71
CA ALA A 71 -16.13 -11.85 9.16
C ALA A 71 -15.50 -10.64 9.86
N ARG A 72 -15.71 -10.49 11.17
CA ARG A 72 -15.04 -9.41 11.91
C ARG A 72 -13.54 -9.73 12.07
N PRO A 73 -12.65 -8.74 12.00
CA PRO A 73 -11.25 -8.94 12.37
C PRO A 73 -11.13 -9.42 13.81
N ASP A 74 -10.05 -10.14 14.09
CA ASP A 74 -9.68 -10.52 15.45
C ASP A 74 -9.35 -9.26 16.27
N PRO A 75 -10.00 -9.04 17.43
CA PRO A 75 -9.72 -7.88 18.29
C PRO A 75 -8.26 -7.77 18.75
N GLN A 76 -7.58 -8.90 18.95
CA GLN A 76 -6.17 -8.91 19.34
C GLN A 76 -5.29 -8.42 18.19
N VAL A 77 -5.55 -8.87 16.96
CA VAL A 77 -4.84 -8.37 15.76
C VAL A 77 -5.09 -6.86 15.57
N GLU A 78 -6.32 -6.39 15.80
CA GLU A 78 -6.58 -4.94 15.77
C GLU A 78 -5.81 -4.19 16.86
N HIS A 79 -5.72 -4.74 18.06
CA HIS A 79 -4.98 -4.15 19.17
C HIS A 79 -3.49 -4.06 18.85
N ASP A 80 -2.89 -5.16 18.37
CA ASP A 80 -1.47 -5.23 18.03
C ASP A 80 -1.11 -4.26 16.90
N LEU A 81 -1.96 -4.15 15.89
CA LEU A 81 -1.78 -3.18 14.82
C LEU A 81 -1.86 -1.73 15.33
N ARG A 82 -2.84 -1.40 16.19
CA ARG A 82 -2.95 -0.06 16.79
C ARG A 82 -1.77 0.28 17.71
N ARG A 83 -1.14 -0.72 18.32
CA ARG A 83 0.11 -0.52 19.09
C ARG A 83 1.31 -0.29 18.17
N ALA A 84 1.41 -1.01 17.05
CA ALA A 84 2.49 -0.84 16.08
C ALA A 84 2.39 0.49 15.31
N VAL A 85 1.15 0.90 15.00
CA VAL A 85 0.84 2.17 14.32
C VAL A 85 -0.25 2.86 15.13
N PRO A 86 0.11 3.83 16.00
CA PRO A 86 -0.89 4.59 16.75
C PRO A 86 -1.85 5.34 15.82
N PRO A 87 -3.16 5.42 16.14
CA PRO A 87 -4.12 6.21 15.36
C PRO A 87 -3.64 7.65 15.13
N GLY A 88 -3.83 8.17 13.92
CA GLY A 88 -3.31 9.46 13.48
C GLY A 88 -1.90 9.41 12.89
N THR A 89 -1.17 8.29 13.02
CA THR A 89 0.15 8.11 12.37
C THR A 89 -0.04 7.97 10.87
N ARG A 90 0.29 9.02 10.11
CA ARG A 90 0.21 9.02 8.64
C ARG A 90 1.51 8.54 8.03
N PHE A 91 1.39 7.79 6.94
CA PHE A 91 2.48 7.32 6.09
C PHE A 91 3.60 6.57 6.84
N PRO A 92 3.26 5.60 7.71
CA PRO A 92 4.26 4.84 8.47
C PRO A 92 5.21 4.11 7.52
N ASP A 93 6.51 4.03 7.84
CA ASP A 93 7.50 3.36 6.99
C ASP A 93 7.03 1.92 6.65
N PRO A 94 6.80 1.58 5.37
CA PRO A 94 6.38 0.25 4.96
C PRO A 94 7.37 -0.86 5.32
N ARG A 95 8.62 -0.54 5.63
CA ARG A 95 9.65 -1.48 6.12
C ARG A 95 9.42 -1.89 7.58
N GLY A 96 8.54 -1.20 8.29
CA GLY A 96 8.13 -1.55 9.64
C GLY A 96 7.31 -2.85 9.69
N THR A 97 7.04 -3.31 10.92
CA THR A 97 6.34 -4.58 11.17
C THR A 97 4.84 -4.53 10.84
N TRP A 98 4.25 -3.34 10.69
CA TRP A 98 2.81 -3.16 10.57
C TRP A 98 2.22 -3.84 9.33
N VAL A 99 2.95 -3.93 8.21
CA VAL A 99 2.50 -4.62 6.99
C VAL A 99 2.17 -6.09 7.28
N ARG A 100 2.96 -6.75 8.14
CA ARG A 100 2.73 -8.15 8.54
C ARG A 100 1.52 -8.31 9.46
N LEU A 101 1.19 -7.27 10.23
CA LEU A 101 0.07 -7.29 11.16
C LEU A 101 -1.28 -7.08 10.48
N ILE A 102 -1.32 -6.47 9.28
CA ILE A 102 -2.56 -6.19 8.57
C ILE A 102 -3.43 -7.44 8.42
N ASN A 103 -2.87 -8.58 7.96
CA ASN A 103 -3.64 -9.81 7.80
C ASN A 103 -3.55 -10.77 9.00
N GLY A 104 -3.08 -10.29 10.16
CA GLY A 104 -2.86 -11.12 11.35
C GLY A 104 -1.97 -12.34 11.07
N GLY A 105 -2.37 -13.49 11.60
CA GLY A 105 -1.71 -14.78 11.35
C GLY A 105 -1.80 -15.30 9.91
N GLY A 106 -2.60 -14.65 9.05
CA GLY A 106 -2.76 -15.04 7.65
C GLY A 106 -3.40 -16.42 7.47
N PRO A 107 -3.25 -17.02 6.27
CA PRO A 107 -3.90 -18.27 5.89
C PRO A 107 -3.55 -19.50 6.73
N ALA A 108 -2.41 -19.46 7.43
CA ALA A 108 -1.95 -20.57 8.27
C ALA A 108 -2.82 -20.73 9.53
N ASP A 109 -3.25 -19.62 10.11
CA ASP A 109 -4.09 -19.59 11.31
C ASP A 109 -5.59 -19.61 10.96
N ASP A 110 -5.96 -18.98 9.85
CA ASP A 110 -7.34 -18.92 9.37
C ASP A 110 -7.38 -19.01 7.82
N PRO A 111 -7.88 -20.10 7.22
CA PRO A 111 -7.89 -20.28 5.77
C PRO A 111 -8.69 -19.19 5.04
N PHE A 112 -9.65 -18.53 5.69
CA PHE A 112 -10.44 -17.44 5.11
C PHE A 112 -9.66 -16.13 4.94
N ARG A 113 -8.40 -16.09 5.41
CA ARG A 113 -7.43 -15.03 5.13
C ARG A 113 -6.64 -15.25 3.82
N ALA A 114 -6.83 -16.38 3.15
CA ALA A 114 -6.22 -16.66 1.84
C ALA A 114 -6.89 -15.91 0.68
N SER A 115 -8.11 -15.43 0.88
CA SER A 115 -8.94 -14.86 -0.18
C SER A 115 -9.55 -13.49 0.16
N ASN A 116 -9.05 -12.83 1.21
CA ASN A 116 -9.47 -11.49 1.64
C ASN A 116 -8.62 -10.33 1.07
N ALA A 117 -7.93 -10.54 -0.06
CA ALA A 117 -6.98 -9.58 -0.64
C ALA A 117 -7.56 -8.16 -0.83
N ALA A 118 -8.83 -8.05 -1.21
CA ALA A 118 -9.50 -6.76 -1.34
C ALA A 118 -9.57 -5.98 -0.01
N ASP A 119 -9.85 -6.66 1.10
CA ASP A 119 -9.88 -6.02 2.41
C ASP A 119 -8.48 -5.74 2.95
N CYS A 120 -7.49 -6.60 2.64
CA CYS A 120 -6.08 -6.30 2.92
C CYS A 120 -5.64 -5.00 2.24
N ALA A 121 -6.00 -4.81 0.97
CA ALA A 121 -5.61 -3.63 0.22
C ALA A 121 -6.24 -2.33 0.78
N LEU A 122 -7.49 -2.40 1.23
CA LEU A 122 -8.18 -1.29 1.88
C LEU A 122 -7.65 -1.04 3.30
N ALA A 123 -7.30 -2.09 4.04
CA ALA A 123 -6.69 -1.99 5.37
C ALA A 123 -5.30 -1.32 5.32
N VAL A 124 -4.50 -1.62 4.30
CA VAL A 124 -3.24 -0.89 4.03
C VAL A 124 -3.51 0.58 3.80
N LEU A 125 -4.47 0.92 2.93
CA LEU A 125 -4.75 2.32 2.61
C LEU A 125 -5.33 3.10 3.81
N SER A 126 -6.21 2.47 4.60
CA SER A 126 -6.72 3.01 5.87
C SER A 126 -5.57 3.30 6.85
N THR A 127 -4.70 2.30 7.06
CA THR A 127 -3.55 2.41 7.98
C THR A 127 -2.55 3.46 7.50
N TRP A 128 -2.27 3.49 6.20
CA TRP A 128 -1.39 4.46 5.54
C TRP A 128 -1.84 5.90 5.77
N HIS A 129 -3.15 6.16 5.76
CA HIS A 129 -3.72 7.48 6.04
C HIS A 129 -4.12 7.69 7.51
N GLY A 130 -3.55 6.92 8.44
CA GLY A 130 -3.68 7.21 9.88
C GLY A 130 -4.88 6.59 10.58
N GLU A 131 -5.60 5.68 9.94
CA GLU A 131 -6.62 4.85 10.59
C GLU A 131 -6.24 3.36 10.56
N PRO A 132 -5.41 2.91 11.51
CA PRO A 132 -4.98 1.52 11.60
C PRO A 132 -6.16 0.55 11.63
N ALA A 133 -6.19 -0.39 10.69
CA ALA A 133 -7.25 -1.38 10.56
C ALA A 133 -6.67 -2.74 10.20
N ALA A 134 -6.97 -3.78 11.00
CA ALA A 134 -6.68 -5.15 10.62
C ALA A 134 -7.63 -5.58 9.50
N ALA A 135 -7.13 -6.33 8.53
CA ALA A 135 -7.93 -6.93 7.47
C ALA A 135 -8.86 -8.00 8.06
N ALA A 136 -10.12 -7.92 7.65
CA ALA A 136 -11.13 -8.91 7.96
C ALA A 136 -10.89 -10.18 7.13
N PRO A 137 -10.99 -11.37 7.72
CA PRO A 137 -11.07 -12.61 6.94
C PRO A 137 -12.38 -12.67 6.15
N ARG A 138 -12.44 -13.54 5.15
CA ARG A 138 -13.70 -13.88 4.48
C ARG A 138 -14.69 -14.46 5.49
N HIS A 139 -15.98 -14.25 5.25
CA HIS A 139 -17.00 -14.92 6.03
C HIS A 139 -16.85 -16.44 5.82
N PRO A 140 -16.82 -17.25 6.89
CA PRO A 140 -16.67 -18.69 6.76
C PRO A 140 -17.80 -19.32 5.95
N GLU A 141 -17.46 -19.88 4.80
CA GLU A 141 -18.37 -20.60 3.93
C GLU A 141 -17.73 -21.95 3.56
N TYR A 142 -18.54 -23.01 3.51
CA TYR A 142 -18.07 -24.37 3.27
C TYR A 142 -18.84 -25.02 2.13
N ASP A 143 -18.15 -25.81 1.31
CA ASP A 143 -18.78 -26.60 0.26
C ASP A 143 -19.52 -27.84 0.82
N ARG A 144 -20.16 -28.61 -0.06
CA ARG A 144 -20.91 -29.82 0.32
C ARG A 144 -20.06 -30.91 0.99
N LEU A 145 -18.74 -30.84 0.84
CA LEU A 145 -17.77 -31.76 1.44
C LEU A 145 -17.16 -31.19 2.72
N GLY A 146 -17.64 -30.04 3.21
CA GLY A 146 -17.12 -29.38 4.40
C GLY A 146 -15.79 -28.66 4.18
N ARG A 147 -15.36 -28.45 2.93
CA ARG A 147 -14.10 -27.74 2.62
C ARG A 147 -14.35 -26.23 2.58
N PRO A 148 -13.42 -25.39 3.09
CA PRO A 148 -13.54 -23.94 2.99
C PRO A 148 -13.70 -23.46 1.55
N VAL A 149 -14.65 -22.55 1.32
CA VAL A 149 -14.82 -21.84 0.05
C VAL A 149 -13.85 -20.66 0.02
N LEU A 150 -12.80 -20.78 -0.80
CA LEU A 150 -11.71 -19.80 -0.85
C LEU A 150 -11.84 -18.78 -1.99
N THR A 151 -13.08 -18.49 -2.41
CA THR A 151 -13.31 -17.41 -3.39
C THR A 151 -13.10 -16.04 -2.75
N GLY A 152 -12.64 -15.09 -3.57
CA GLY A 152 -12.49 -13.71 -3.17
C GLY A 152 -13.81 -13.03 -2.80
N GLU A 153 -13.73 -11.81 -2.30
CA GLU A 153 -14.91 -11.04 -1.91
C GLU A 153 -15.87 -10.79 -3.07
N THR A 154 -17.14 -11.13 -2.86
CA THR A 154 -18.22 -10.86 -3.81
C THR A 154 -18.34 -9.35 -3.99
N GLY A 155 -18.05 -8.86 -5.20
CA GLY A 155 -18.06 -7.44 -5.49
C GLY A 155 -16.89 -6.66 -4.87
N GLY A 156 -15.80 -7.32 -4.47
CA GLY A 156 -14.66 -6.67 -3.80
C GLY A 156 -14.05 -5.52 -4.61
N ALA A 157 -13.90 -5.66 -5.93
CA ALA A 157 -13.44 -4.57 -6.80
C ALA A 157 -14.38 -3.34 -6.73
N ALA A 158 -15.69 -3.56 -6.81
CA ALA A 158 -16.68 -2.49 -6.70
C ALA A 158 -16.70 -1.86 -5.30
N ARG A 159 -16.41 -2.64 -4.23
CA ARG A 159 -16.25 -2.09 -2.88
C ARG A 159 -15.02 -1.19 -2.79
N ILE A 160 -13.90 -1.60 -3.35
CA ILE A 160 -12.69 -0.77 -3.41
C ILE A 160 -13.01 0.55 -4.10
N GLU A 161 -13.63 0.52 -5.29
CA GLU A 161 -13.97 1.74 -6.02
C GLU A 161 -14.91 2.66 -5.23
N ARG A 162 -15.94 2.10 -4.58
CA ARG A 162 -16.85 2.89 -3.73
C ARG A 162 -16.16 3.49 -2.52
N TRP A 163 -15.25 2.75 -1.87
CA TRP A 163 -14.56 3.23 -0.68
C TRP A 163 -13.52 4.30 -1.04
N VAL A 164 -12.73 4.09 -2.09
CA VAL A 164 -11.72 5.07 -2.54
C VAL A 164 -12.37 6.28 -3.24
N GLY A 165 -13.56 6.12 -3.80
CA GLY A 165 -14.27 7.16 -4.55
C GLY A 165 -13.84 7.28 -6.02
N HIS A 166 -13.01 6.36 -6.51
CA HIS A 166 -12.44 6.36 -7.86
C HIS A 166 -12.56 4.99 -8.53
N ARG A 167 -12.67 4.96 -9.86
CA ARG A 167 -12.74 3.73 -10.65
C ARG A 167 -11.35 3.18 -10.96
N PHE A 168 -11.24 1.86 -11.05
CA PHE A 168 -10.03 1.22 -11.57
C PHE A 168 -9.78 1.63 -13.02
N GLN A 169 -8.54 1.98 -13.31
CA GLN A 169 -8.06 2.23 -14.66
C GLN A 169 -7.17 1.08 -15.11
N TYR A 170 -7.24 0.74 -16.40
CA TYR A 170 -6.31 -0.23 -16.97
C TYR A 170 -4.92 0.42 -17.12
N ALA A 171 -3.94 -0.10 -16.38
CA ALA A 171 -2.57 0.40 -16.39
C ALA A 171 -1.73 -0.23 -17.52
N GLY A 172 -2.08 -1.44 -17.97
CA GLY A 172 -1.43 -2.11 -19.08
C GLY A 172 -1.38 -3.63 -18.96
N HIS A 173 -0.72 -4.24 -19.94
CA HIS A 173 -0.56 -5.69 -20.04
C HIS A 173 0.75 -6.14 -19.38
N GLY A 174 0.66 -7.19 -18.55
CA GLY A 174 1.83 -7.79 -17.92
C GLY A 174 2.61 -6.85 -17.02
N ARG A 175 3.86 -7.24 -16.74
CA ARG A 175 4.79 -6.47 -15.88
C ARG A 175 5.12 -5.07 -16.42
N HIS A 176 4.92 -4.83 -17.70
CA HIS A 176 5.25 -3.54 -18.34
C HIS A 176 4.33 -2.40 -17.90
N ALA A 177 3.23 -2.69 -17.19
CA ALA A 177 2.37 -1.68 -16.59
C ALA A 177 2.96 -1.03 -15.32
N TYR A 178 3.83 -1.73 -14.57
CA TYR A 178 4.31 -1.25 -13.28
C TYR A 178 5.16 0.03 -13.34
N PRO A 179 6.03 0.26 -14.35
CA PRO A 179 6.74 1.53 -14.48
C PRO A 179 5.82 2.75 -14.58
N LEU A 180 4.65 2.62 -15.23
CA LEU A 180 3.66 3.69 -15.31
C LEU A 180 3.04 3.99 -13.92
N VAL A 181 2.69 2.95 -13.18
CA VAL A 181 2.16 3.08 -11.81
C VAL A 181 3.20 3.73 -10.90
N ALA A 182 4.44 3.25 -10.93
CA ALA A 182 5.54 3.79 -10.13
C ALA A 182 5.82 5.27 -10.46
N ARG A 183 5.87 5.62 -11.76
CA ARG A 183 6.06 7.01 -12.20
C ARG A 183 4.98 7.94 -11.66
N ARG A 184 3.69 7.56 -11.77
CA ARG A 184 2.57 8.37 -11.27
C ARG A 184 2.62 8.55 -9.75
N LEU A 185 3.02 7.51 -9.01
CA LEU A 185 3.22 7.60 -7.56
C LEU A 185 4.37 8.55 -7.21
N ILE A 186 5.49 8.50 -7.93
CA ILE A 186 6.62 9.41 -7.75
C ILE A 186 6.20 10.85 -8.02
N GLU A 187 5.53 11.11 -9.14
CA GLU A 187 5.02 12.43 -9.52
C GLU A 187 4.00 12.99 -8.51
N ALA A 188 3.20 12.12 -7.89
CA ALA A 188 2.24 12.49 -6.85
C ALA A 188 2.87 12.79 -5.48
N GLY A 189 4.13 12.40 -5.27
CA GLY A 189 4.90 12.68 -4.06
C GLY A 189 4.55 11.80 -2.86
N HIS A 190 5.25 12.05 -1.74
CA HIS A 190 5.10 11.28 -0.52
C HIS A 190 3.64 11.26 -0.01
N GLY A 191 3.18 10.08 0.41
CA GLY A 191 1.82 9.86 0.85
C GLY A 191 0.87 9.41 -0.26
N ALA A 192 1.28 9.52 -1.53
CA ALA A 192 0.54 8.91 -2.63
C ALA A 192 0.49 7.39 -2.49
N ALA A 193 -0.62 6.79 -2.91
CA ALA A 193 -0.86 5.37 -2.82
C ALA A 193 -1.66 4.86 -4.02
N ALA A 194 -1.50 3.58 -4.31
CA ALA A 194 -2.27 2.86 -5.29
C ALA A 194 -2.87 1.60 -4.68
N ILE A 195 -4.12 1.29 -5.04
CA ILE A 195 -4.63 -0.08 -4.99
C ILE A 195 -4.51 -0.65 -6.40
N ILE A 196 -3.92 -1.83 -6.50
CA ILE A 196 -3.63 -2.52 -7.75
C ILE A 196 -4.40 -3.83 -7.75
N VAL A 197 -5.03 -4.14 -8.86
CA VAL A 197 -5.62 -5.45 -9.14
C VAL A 197 -4.93 -6.05 -10.35
N VAL A 198 -4.38 -7.26 -10.18
CA VAL A 198 -3.80 -8.02 -11.29
C VAL A 198 -4.70 -9.20 -11.66
N ARG A 199 -4.65 -9.61 -12.92
CA ARG A 199 -5.27 -10.86 -13.39
C ARG A 199 -4.20 -11.86 -13.79
N TRP A 200 -4.42 -13.13 -13.50
CA TRP A 200 -3.47 -14.20 -13.84
C TRP A 200 -3.88 -14.90 -15.15
N PRO A 201 -2.91 -15.51 -15.88
CA PRO A 201 -3.22 -16.30 -17.07
C PRO A 201 -4.20 -17.45 -16.83
N GLY A 202 -4.08 -18.13 -15.68
CA GLY A 202 -4.95 -19.25 -15.28
C GLY A 202 -6.30 -18.84 -14.71
N GLY A 203 -6.66 -17.55 -14.77
CA GLY A 203 -7.85 -17.00 -14.13
C GLY A 203 -7.60 -16.55 -12.69
N GLY A 204 -8.59 -15.85 -12.12
CA GLY A 204 -8.48 -15.21 -10.82
C GLY A 204 -7.80 -13.83 -10.88
N SER A 205 -7.81 -13.16 -9.73
CA SER A 205 -7.20 -11.86 -9.54
C SER A 205 -6.68 -11.69 -8.13
N HIS A 206 -5.78 -10.72 -7.95
CA HIS A 206 -5.23 -10.38 -6.64
C HIS A 206 -5.19 -8.87 -6.45
N ALA A 207 -5.54 -8.40 -5.25
CA ALA A 207 -5.57 -6.99 -4.87
C ALA A 207 -4.47 -6.70 -3.84
N TRP A 208 -3.74 -5.62 -4.05
CA TRP A 208 -2.54 -5.26 -3.30
C TRP A 208 -2.22 -3.78 -3.51
N ASN A 209 -1.12 -3.27 -2.96
CA ASN A 209 -0.84 -1.83 -2.92
C ASN A 209 0.55 -1.47 -3.45
N ALA A 210 0.70 -0.19 -3.79
CA ALA A 210 1.98 0.48 -3.87
C ALA A 210 1.86 1.86 -3.23
N VAL A 211 2.89 2.36 -2.55
CA VAL A 211 2.89 3.65 -1.87
C VAL A 211 4.17 4.43 -2.18
N ASN A 212 4.09 5.76 -2.17
CA ASN A 212 5.27 6.62 -2.21
C ASN A 212 5.69 7.01 -0.78
N PHE A 213 6.77 6.40 -0.30
CA PHE A 213 7.40 6.73 0.97
C PHE A 213 8.70 7.50 0.71
N GLY A 214 8.71 8.81 1.00
CA GLY A 214 9.92 9.63 0.89
C GLY A 214 10.51 9.74 -0.53
N GLY A 215 9.71 9.57 -1.59
CA GLY A 215 10.19 9.58 -2.98
C GLY A 215 10.49 8.18 -3.55
N GLU A 216 10.35 7.13 -2.75
CA GLU A 216 10.54 5.74 -3.16
C GLU A 216 9.19 5.01 -3.25
N VAL A 217 9.01 4.24 -4.31
CA VAL A 217 7.81 3.41 -4.49
C VAL A 217 8.02 2.07 -3.80
N ILE A 218 7.20 1.80 -2.80
CA ILE A 218 7.18 0.52 -2.09
C ILE A 218 5.92 -0.24 -2.44
N TRP A 219 6.10 -1.49 -2.86
CA TRP A 219 5.03 -2.41 -3.19
C TRP A 219 4.67 -3.23 -1.95
N ILE A 220 3.38 -3.31 -1.62
CA ILE A 220 2.89 -3.95 -0.40
C ILE A 220 1.86 -5.00 -0.78
N ASP A 221 2.13 -6.25 -0.44
CA ASP A 221 1.13 -7.30 -0.36
C ASP A 221 0.91 -7.69 1.11
N ALA A 222 -0.03 -6.99 1.73
CA ALA A 222 -0.41 -7.23 3.11
C ALA A 222 -1.13 -8.56 3.32
N GLN A 223 -1.72 -9.18 2.28
CA GLN A 223 -2.28 -10.53 2.44
C GLN A 223 -1.18 -11.53 2.77
N ARG A 224 0.00 -11.37 2.16
CA ARG A 224 1.21 -12.17 2.42
C ARG A 224 2.11 -11.58 3.51
N GLY A 225 1.76 -10.41 4.07
CA GLY A 225 2.62 -9.68 5.01
C GLY A 225 3.97 -9.29 4.40
N HIS A 226 4.01 -9.00 3.11
CA HIS A 226 5.25 -8.77 2.36
C HIS A 226 5.30 -7.36 1.77
N MET A 227 6.50 -6.78 1.76
CA MET A 227 6.81 -5.54 1.05
C MET A 227 8.03 -5.75 0.17
N ALA A 228 8.13 -4.98 -0.92
CA ALA A 228 9.23 -5.06 -1.85
C ALA A 228 9.49 -3.70 -2.51
N VAL A 229 10.73 -3.49 -2.96
CA VAL A 229 11.11 -2.32 -3.78
C VAL A 229 10.83 -2.54 -5.27
N ASP A 230 10.69 -3.80 -5.67
CA ASP A 230 10.27 -4.22 -7.01
C ASP A 230 8.88 -4.89 -6.97
N PRO A 231 8.07 -4.77 -8.03
CA PRO A 231 6.76 -5.41 -8.07
C PRO A 231 6.89 -6.95 -8.13
N PRO A 232 6.38 -7.70 -7.12
CA PRO A 232 6.53 -9.15 -6.99
C PRO A 232 5.80 -10.00 -8.05
N TYR A 233 4.81 -9.44 -8.77
CA TYR A 233 3.97 -10.21 -9.70
C TYR A 233 4.31 -9.93 -11.17
N THR A 234 5.26 -10.67 -11.73
CA THR A 234 5.75 -10.44 -13.10
C THR A 234 4.95 -11.18 -14.20
N THR A 235 4.27 -12.27 -13.84
CA THR A 235 3.49 -13.10 -14.78
C THR A 235 1.98 -12.84 -14.60
N VAL A 236 1.49 -11.75 -15.21
CA VAL A 236 0.09 -11.30 -15.14
C VAL A 236 -0.42 -10.95 -16.55
N THR A 237 -1.73 -11.04 -16.79
CA THR A 237 -2.35 -10.71 -18.09
C THR A 237 -2.94 -9.31 -18.15
N GLY A 238 -3.08 -8.65 -17.01
CA GLY A 238 -3.55 -7.26 -16.95
C GLY A 238 -3.36 -6.68 -15.57
N VAL A 239 -3.03 -5.39 -15.56
CA VAL A 239 -2.86 -4.60 -14.35
C VAL A 239 -3.88 -3.47 -14.38
N PHE A 240 -4.63 -3.34 -13.31
CA PHE A 240 -5.61 -2.29 -13.08
C PHE A 240 -5.21 -1.55 -11.81
N CYS A 241 -5.36 -0.23 -11.76
CA CYS A 241 -5.06 0.51 -10.55
C CYS A 241 -6.01 1.67 -10.32
N VAL A 242 -6.20 2.01 -9.05
CA VAL A 242 -6.64 3.32 -8.59
C VAL A 242 -5.42 3.96 -7.94
N ILE A 243 -5.00 5.13 -8.42
CA ILE A 243 -3.87 5.88 -7.86
C ILE A 243 -4.43 7.18 -7.28
N VAL A 244 -4.12 7.44 -6.02
CA VAL A 244 -4.49 8.68 -5.33
C VAL A 244 -3.26 9.36 -4.76
N ASP A 245 -3.26 10.69 -4.76
CA ASP A 245 -2.31 11.46 -3.97
C ASP A 245 -2.71 11.46 -2.48
N ARG A 246 -1.87 12.10 -1.65
CA ARG A 246 -2.13 12.23 -0.22
C ARG A 246 -3.43 12.95 0.16
N TYR A 247 -4.05 13.67 -0.79
CA TYR A 247 -5.29 14.40 -0.61
C TYR A 247 -6.51 13.61 -1.15
N GLY A 248 -6.32 12.37 -1.61
CA GLY A 248 -7.37 11.52 -2.16
C GLY A 248 -7.75 11.85 -3.60
N ARG A 249 -6.94 12.64 -4.32
CA ARG A 249 -7.21 13.05 -5.70
C ARG A 249 -6.60 12.03 -6.66
N PRO A 250 -7.29 11.68 -7.76
CA PRO A 250 -6.82 10.67 -8.70
C PRO A 250 -5.59 11.16 -9.49
N ARG A 251 -4.70 10.25 -9.87
CA ARG A 251 -3.43 10.53 -10.57
C ARG A 251 -3.16 9.63 -11.78
#